data_AF-A0AAW9Y7T3-F1
#
_entry.id   AF-A0AAW9Y7T3-F1
#
_cell.length_a   1.000
_cell.length_b   1.000
_cell.length_c   1.000
_cell.angle_alpha   90.00
_cell.angle_beta   90.00
_cell.angle_gamma   90.00
#
_symmetry.space_group_name_H-M   'P 1'
#
loop_
_entity.id
_entity.type
_entity.pdbx_description
1 polymer ?
#
loop_
_entity_poly.entity_id
_entity_poly.type
_entity_poly.pdbx_seq_one_letter_code
_entity_poly.pdbx_strand_id
1 'polypeptide(L)'
;MKKTPLAMMLMATLSGCGGGGSDGGNTDSPTPPSASLAMSGKAIDGYIQGATVYLDLNFNRQWDDGEPKTTTNDAGDYRLELPVDLQTCAQYAPLVVDVPVDAVDQDLGPVTEAYQMVLPPTFAPITKDDVYHVTPLTTVLWSSVESELAAQSQTTCQTVMANRQKQEQLIASMKQAVSRVVSHYNISEQKLYADFIASGDSETATLAQEIVRGLQQSFTETETLKRENPDANFVYVDYHKGDSRDHNNTYPDAWYREIQLQGAAQSSTKLVKVSDDFAQIIKTIIYGEERQVTGNNYTYTTRYDFESRHGDNTPYSCDIKETLSTRSNGKMYSLENLAKTSAESFNDCAPDDMAAAITHRYAFINYSNNDLSYVTQFIYNRQAGTFSFLNDWVGLEAQRSTLNIGELTAALEALPYQYDEPSQDPDAASWVKSMTASENGNTIRTSYGSDGLYKKQTTHADGTHSQECGTDGVNWGVCQ
;
A
#
# COMPACT_ATOMS: atom_id res chain seq x y z
N MET A 1 -55.10 -8.57 -3.10
CA MET A 1 -54.83 -9.14 -4.44
C MET A 1 -54.55 -10.63 -4.30
N LYS A 2 -54.97 -11.40 -5.31
CA LYS A 2 -55.21 -12.84 -5.28
C LYS A 2 -53.96 -13.69 -5.01
N LYS A 3 -54.14 -14.77 -4.25
CA LYS A 3 -53.22 -15.92 -4.09
C LYS A 3 -53.53 -16.97 -5.16
N THR A 4 -52.52 -17.66 -5.69
CA THR A 4 -52.57 -19.06 -6.21
C THR A 4 -51.16 -19.58 -6.57
N PRO A 5 -50.93 -20.92 -6.59
CA PRO A 5 -49.82 -21.54 -5.87
C PRO A 5 -48.90 -22.48 -6.71
N LEU A 6 -47.92 -23.01 -5.98
CA LEU A 6 -47.06 -24.18 -6.18
C LEU A 6 -47.75 -25.38 -6.89
N ALA A 7 -47.04 -26.01 -7.83
CA ALA A 7 -47.40 -27.31 -8.42
C ALA A 7 -46.20 -28.26 -8.44
N MET A 8 -46.53 -29.54 -8.27
CA MET A 8 -45.75 -30.63 -7.71
C MET A 8 -45.42 -31.66 -8.81
N MET A 9 -44.18 -32.16 -8.81
CA MET A 9 -43.72 -33.54 -9.00
C MET A 9 -44.37 -34.46 -10.06
N LEU A 10 -43.53 -35.10 -10.89
CA LEU A 10 -43.86 -36.40 -11.52
C LEU A 10 -42.60 -37.29 -11.64
N MET A 11 -42.60 -38.42 -10.93
CA MET A 11 -41.71 -39.56 -11.13
C MET A 11 -42.27 -40.48 -12.23
N ALA A 12 -41.39 -41.18 -12.95
CA ALA A 12 -41.75 -42.41 -13.68
C ALA A 12 -40.64 -43.47 -13.48
N THR A 13 -41.10 -44.68 -13.18
CA THR A 13 -40.35 -45.86 -12.75
C THR A 13 -39.95 -46.79 -13.90
N LEU A 14 -39.01 -47.69 -13.57
CA LEU A 14 -38.37 -48.74 -14.35
C LEU A 14 -39.29 -49.74 -15.07
N SER A 15 -38.78 -50.37 -16.15
CA SER A 15 -38.59 -51.84 -16.23
C SER A 15 -37.85 -52.26 -17.51
N GLY A 16 -36.92 -53.20 -17.39
CA GLY A 16 -36.22 -53.88 -18.48
C GLY A 16 -35.34 -55.01 -17.95
N CYS A 17 -35.61 -56.24 -18.38
CA CYS A 17 -35.13 -57.52 -17.85
C CYS A 17 -34.24 -58.25 -18.88
N GLY A 18 -33.34 -59.13 -18.41
CA GLY A 18 -32.64 -60.18 -19.18
C GLY A 18 -31.17 -59.85 -19.49
N GLY A 19 -30.18 -60.74 -19.41
CA GLY A 19 -30.10 -62.18 -19.20
C GLY A 19 -28.60 -62.57 -19.29
N GLY A 20 -28.18 -63.61 -18.59
CA GLY A 20 -26.76 -63.91 -18.30
C GLY A 20 -25.89 -64.52 -19.40
N GLY A 21 -24.61 -64.73 -19.04
CA GLY A 21 -23.61 -65.51 -19.78
C GLY A 21 -22.19 -65.16 -19.34
N SER A 22 -21.50 -66.12 -18.70
CA SER A 22 -20.07 -66.08 -18.37
C SER A 22 -19.21 -66.24 -19.63
N ASP A 23 -18.14 -65.45 -19.76
CA ASP A 23 -16.84 -65.93 -20.24
C ASP A 23 -15.74 -64.89 -20.02
N GLY A 24 -14.56 -65.38 -19.64
CA GLY A 24 -13.40 -64.58 -19.26
C GLY A 24 -12.79 -63.79 -20.43
N GLY A 25 -12.36 -62.57 -20.13
CA GLY A 25 -11.61 -61.72 -21.05
C GLY A 25 -11.14 -60.47 -20.33
N ASN A 26 -9.92 -60.52 -19.80
CA ASN A 26 -9.20 -59.37 -19.26
C ASN A 26 -9.08 -58.32 -20.37
N THR A 27 -9.89 -57.26 -20.30
CA THR A 27 -9.76 -56.08 -21.15
C THR A 27 -9.49 -54.89 -20.24
N ASP A 28 -8.21 -54.59 -20.07
CA ASP A 28 -7.74 -53.27 -19.65
C ASP A 28 -8.32 -52.25 -20.63
N SER A 29 -9.41 -51.61 -20.23
CA SER A 29 -9.80 -50.34 -20.84
C SER A 29 -8.88 -49.29 -20.25
N PRO A 30 -8.10 -48.54 -21.06
CA PRO A 30 -7.24 -47.52 -20.53
C PRO A 30 -8.12 -46.50 -19.83
N THR A 31 -7.88 -46.32 -18.53
CA THR A 31 -8.40 -45.19 -17.77
C THR A 31 -8.00 -43.94 -18.56
N PRO A 32 -8.93 -43.03 -18.89
CA PRO A 32 -8.55 -41.76 -19.51
C PRO A 32 -7.46 -41.13 -18.64
N PRO A 33 -6.34 -40.63 -19.20
CA PRO A 33 -5.34 -39.98 -18.38
C PRO A 33 -6.03 -38.84 -17.64
N SER A 34 -6.10 -38.96 -16.31
CA SER A 34 -6.50 -37.86 -15.44
C SER A 34 -5.64 -36.67 -15.85
N ALA A 35 -6.24 -35.63 -16.42
CA ALA A 35 -5.50 -34.50 -16.91
C ALA A 35 -4.68 -33.92 -15.75
N SER A 36 -3.36 -34.09 -15.81
CA SER A 36 -2.45 -33.61 -14.78
C SER A 36 -2.59 -32.09 -14.66
N LEU A 37 -2.75 -31.61 -13.43
CA LEU A 37 -2.71 -30.20 -13.13
C LEU A 37 -1.26 -29.74 -13.31
N ALA A 38 -1.05 -28.57 -13.89
CA ALA A 38 0.28 -28.03 -14.13
C ALA A 38 0.29 -26.53 -13.92
N MET A 39 1.40 -26.01 -13.42
CA MET A 39 1.68 -24.58 -13.40
C MET A 39 2.43 -24.22 -14.69
N SER A 40 1.86 -23.30 -15.47
CA SER A 40 2.48 -22.83 -16.72
C SER A 40 2.69 -21.33 -16.65
N GLY A 41 3.80 -20.86 -17.22
CA GLY A 41 4.20 -19.46 -17.15
C GLY A 41 5.45 -19.21 -17.97
N LYS A 42 6.05 -18.03 -17.74
CA LYS A 42 7.32 -17.62 -18.34
C LYS A 42 8.28 -17.14 -17.27
N ALA A 43 9.57 -17.36 -17.49
CA ALA A 43 10.64 -16.65 -16.77
C ALA A 43 11.01 -15.37 -17.54
N ILE A 44 10.85 -14.21 -16.90
CA ILE A 44 10.94 -12.89 -17.56
C ILE A 44 11.89 -11.95 -16.78
N ASP A 45 13.11 -11.80 -17.28
CA ASP A 45 14.14 -10.78 -16.96
C ASP A 45 14.74 -10.21 -18.28
N GLY A 46 13.97 -10.37 -19.36
CA GLY A 46 14.45 -10.96 -20.61
C GLY A 46 13.93 -12.40 -20.68
N TYR A 47 13.46 -12.91 -21.83
CA TYR A 47 12.99 -14.30 -21.86
C TYR A 47 14.17 -15.23 -21.56
N ILE A 48 14.07 -16.03 -20.48
CA ILE A 48 15.17 -16.88 -20.03
C ILE A 48 15.06 -18.28 -20.62
N GLN A 49 16.03 -18.67 -21.45
CA GLN A 49 16.15 -20.01 -22.00
C GLN A 49 17.13 -20.87 -21.18
N GLY A 50 16.73 -22.13 -20.93
CA GLY A 50 17.60 -23.13 -20.29
C GLY A 50 17.67 -23.07 -18.77
N ALA A 51 16.77 -22.31 -18.12
CA ALA A 51 16.67 -22.27 -16.67
C ALA A 51 15.85 -23.45 -16.13
N THR A 52 16.20 -23.91 -14.92
CA THR A 52 15.45 -24.96 -14.22
C THR A 52 14.33 -24.35 -13.41
N VAL A 53 13.10 -24.82 -13.58
CA VAL A 53 11.93 -24.35 -12.82
C VAL A 53 11.47 -25.45 -11.89
N TYR A 54 11.36 -25.18 -10.60
CA TYR A 54 10.93 -26.17 -9.60
C TYR A 54 10.07 -25.55 -8.49
N LEU A 55 9.28 -26.39 -7.83
CA LEU A 55 8.47 -26.00 -6.68
C LEU A 55 9.25 -26.29 -5.39
N ASP A 56 9.64 -25.24 -4.68
CA ASP A 56 10.46 -25.33 -3.46
C ASP A 56 9.55 -25.60 -2.25
N LEU A 57 9.42 -26.87 -1.88
CA LEU A 57 8.51 -27.35 -0.85
C LEU A 57 9.03 -27.09 0.57
N ASN A 58 10.32 -26.80 0.73
CA ASN A 58 10.98 -26.64 2.03
C ASN A 58 11.68 -25.28 2.22
N PHE A 59 11.46 -24.34 1.29
CA PHE A 59 11.91 -22.95 1.36
C PHE A 59 13.43 -22.81 1.49
N ASN A 60 14.20 -23.75 0.95
CA ASN A 60 15.66 -23.73 1.03
C ASN A 60 16.33 -23.16 -0.22
N ARG A 61 15.55 -22.78 -1.24
CA ARG A 61 16.02 -22.28 -2.54
C ARG A 61 16.95 -23.26 -3.28
N GLN A 62 16.79 -24.55 -3.04
CA GLN A 62 17.51 -25.62 -3.70
C GLN A 62 16.52 -26.66 -4.18
N TRP A 63 16.74 -27.19 -5.38
CA TRP A 63 15.92 -28.31 -5.84
C TRP A 63 16.30 -29.58 -5.08
N ASP A 64 15.33 -30.18 -4.40
CA ASP A 64 15.49 -31.43 -3.64
C ASP A 64 14.78 -32.62 -4.30
N ASP A 65 15.23 -33.83 -3.95
CA ASP A 65 14.57 -35.07 -4.37
C ASP A 65 13.12 -35.10 -3.86
N GLY A 66 12.18 -35.22 -4.80
CA GLY A 66 10.74 -35.20 -4.52
C GLY A 66 10.05 -33.90 -4.94
N GLU A 67 10.80 -32.87 -5.31
CA GLU A 67 10.25 -31.64 -5.85
C GLU A 67 10.06 -31.73 -7.37
N PRO A 68 8.87 -31.35 -7.89
CA PRO A 68 8.65 -31.35 -9.33
C PRO A 68 9.54 -30.28 -9.96
N LYS A 69 10.10 -30.60 -11.14
CA LYS A 69 10.89 -29.66 -11.94
C LYS A 69 10.64 -29.77 -13.44
N THR A 70 10.97 -28.70 -14.15
CA THR A 70 10.94 -28.58 -15.61
C THR A 70 12.04 -27.61 -16.08
N THR A 71 12.11 -27.29 -17.37
CA THR A 71 13.10 -26.37 -17.94
C THR A 71 12.42 -25.36 -18.87
N THR A 72 12.92 -24.13 -18.91
CA THR A 72 12.40 -23.11 -19.83
C THR A 72 12.86 -23.32 -21.28
N ASN A 73 11.98 -23.03 -22.24
CA ASN A 73 12.29 -23.08 -23.67
C ASN A 73 12.95 -21.76 -24.17
N ASP A 74 13.13 -21.64 -25.49
CA ASP A 74 13.68 -20.46 -26.17
C ASP A 74 12.84 -19.18 -26.02
N ALA A 75 11.53 -19.32 -25.81
CA ALA A 75 10.60 -18.22 -25.52
C ALA A 75 10.36 -18.00 -24.01
N GLY A 76 11.19 -18.61 -23.16
CA GLY A 76 11.10 -18.54 -21.70
C GLY A 76 9.91 -19.28 -21.10
N ASP A 77 9.10 -19.99 -21.90
CA ASP A 77 7.96 -20.76 -21.42
C ASP A 77 8.40 -21.97 -20.63
N TYR A 78 7.63 -22.31 -19.60
CA TYR A 78 7.73 -23.58 -18.91
C TYR A 78 6.35 -24.16 -18.61
N ARG A 79 6.34 -25.47 -18.38
CA ARG A 79 5.17 -26.21 -17.90
C ARG A 79 5.63 -27.20 -16.83
N LEU A 80 5.24 -26.93 -15.59
CA LEU A 80 5.55 -27.74 -14.43
C LEU A 80 4.36 -28.65 -14.09
N GLU A 81 4.48 -29.93 -14.39
CA GLU A 81 3.47 -30.93 -14.03
C GLU A 81 3.44 -31.14 -12.51
N LEU A 82 2.26 -31.09 -11.90
CA LEU A 82 2.08 -31.27 -10.46
C LEU A 82 1.58 -32.69 -10.14
N PRO A 83 2.38 -33.50 -9.43
CA PRO A 83 1.92 -34.76 -8.84
C PRO A 83 0.69 -34.56 -7.96
N VAL A 84 -0.25 -35.51 -8.00
CA VAL A 84 -1.56 -35.41 -7.32
C VAL A 84 -1.42 -35.15 -5.82
N ASP A 85 -0.43 -35.76 -5.19
CA ASP A 85 -0.10 -35.61 -3.77
C ASP A 85 0.48 -34.24 -3.40
N LEU A 86 1.01 -33.49 -4.38
CA LEU A 86 1.61 -32.17 -4.18
C LEU A 86 0.68 -31.00 -4.54
N GLN A 87 -0.44 -31.23 -5.24
CA GLN A 87 -1.32 -30.17 -5.73
C GLN A 87 -1.85 -29.24 -4.61
N THR A 88 -2.12 -29.78 -3.43
CA THR A 88 -2.54 -28.96 -2.28
C THR A 88 -1.38 -28.14 -1.72
N CYS A 89 -0.19 -28.74 -1.61
CA CYS A 89 0.99 -28.05 -1.06
C CYS A 89 1.52 -26.96 -2.00
N ALA A 90 1.34 -27.12 -3.32
CA ALA A 90 1.79 -26.18 -4.34
C ALA A 90 1.22 -24.75 -4.15
N GLN A 91 0.05 -24.62 -3.53
CA GLN A 91 -0.55 -23.30 -3.22
C GLN A 91 0.22 -22.54 -2.14
N TYR A 92 1.05 -23.24 -1.37
CA TYR A 92 1.77 -22.74 -0.19
C TYR A 92 3.29 -22.83 -0.36
N ALA A 93 3.79 -23.19 -1.54
CA ALA A 93 5.22 -23.30 -1.83
C ALA A 93 5.60 -22.25 -2.91
N PRO A 94 6.75 -21.58 -2.77
CA PRO A 94 7.25 -20.72 -3.83
C PRO A 94 7.68 -21.53 -5.06
N LEU A 95 7.54 -20.93 -6.24
CA LEU A 95 8.06 -21.46 -7.49
C LEU A 95 9.39 -20.77 -7.80
N VAL A 96 10.46 -21.54 -7.94
CA VAL A 96 11.81 -21.03 -8.18
C VAL A 96 12.22 -21.30 -9.62
N VAL A 97 12.81 -20.29 -10.25
CA VAL A 97 13.54 -20.38 -11.52
C VAL A 97 15.02 -20.20 -11.22
N ASP A 98 15.77 -21.28 -11.35
CA ASP A 98 17.22 -21.31 -11.18
C ASP A 98 17.90 -21.13 -12.54
N VAL A 99 18.56 -19.98 -12.70
CA VAL A 99 19.18 -19.54 -13.96
C VAL A 99 20.69 -19.82 -13.88
N PRO A 100 21.18 -20.89 -14.54
CA PRO A 100 22.60 -21.23 -14.50
C PRO A 100 23.42 -20.31 -15.39
N VAL A 101 24.75 -20.34 -15.19
CA VAL A 101 25.70 -19.88 -16.22
C VAL A 101 25.43 -20.68 -17.50
N ASP A 102 25.53 -20.03 -18.66
CA ASP A 102 25.19 -20.57 -20.00
C ASP A 102 23.69 -20.61 -20.34
N ALA A 103 22.79 -20.24 -19.41
CA ALA A 103 21.44 -19.84 -19.81
C ALA A 103 21.49 -18.63 -20.74
N VAL A 104 20.43 -18.40 -21.53
CA VAL A 104 20.36 -17.25 -22.44
C VAL A 104 19.22 -16.35 -22.01
N ASP A 105 19.58 -15.12 -21.67
CA ASP A 105 18.65 -14.00 -21.59
C ASP A 105 18.48 -13.42 -23.00
N GLN A 106 17.25 -13.30 -23.51
CA GLN A 106 17.04 -12.81 -24.89
C GLN A 106 17.40 -11.33 -25.09
N ASP A 107 17.48 -10.53 -24.03
CA ASP A 107 17.84 -9.11 -24.11
C ASP A 107 19.36 -8.90 -23.90
N LEU A 108 19.97 -9.65 -22.98
CA LEU A 108 21.38 -9.48 -22.58
C LEU A 108 22.35 -10.52 -23.17
N GLY A 109 21.83 -11.62 -23.72
CA GLY A 109 22.62 -12.74 -24.23
C GLY A 109 22.96 -13.79 -23.15
N PRO A 110 24.08 -14.51 -23.27
CA PRO A 110 24.44 -15.55 -22.31
C PRO A 110 24.61 -14.99 -20.90
N VAL A 111 23.99 -15.67 -19.93
CA VAL A 111 24.07 -15.35 -18.50
C VAL A 111 25.49 -15.65 -18.00
N THR A 112 26.14 -14.64 -17.44
CA THR A 112 27.53 -14.73 -16.96
C THR A 112 27.65 -15.06 -15.47
N GLU A 113 26.59 -14.79 -14.69
CA GLU A 113 26.51 -15.08 -13.27
C GLU A 113 25.17 -15.76 -12.99
N ALA A 114 25.20 -16.91 -12.31
CA ALA A 114 23.97 -17.62 -11.98
C ALA A 114 23.15 -16.85 -10.95
N TYR A 115 21.83 -16.85 -11.10
CA TYR A 115 20.90 -16.19 -10.19
C TYR A 115 19.56 -16.95 -10.14
N GLN A 116 18.69 -16.56 -9.22
CA GLN A 116 17.38 -17.17 -9.06
C GLN A 116 16.29 -16.12 -9.09
N MET A 117 15.17 -16.46 -9.73
CA MET A 117 13.92 -15.71 -9.62
C MET A 117 12.87 -16.56 -8.91
N VAL A 118 11.98 -15.91 -8.16
CA VAL A 118 10.99 -16.60 -7.33
C VAL A 118 9.61 -15.97 -7.54
N LEU A 119 8.60 -16.82 -7.69
CA LEU A 119 7.20 -16.44 -7.58
C LEU A 119 6.69 -16.87 -6.19
N PRO A 120 6.10 -15.95 -5.41
CA PRO A 120 5.50 -16.28 -4.12
C PRO A 120 4.46 -17.41 -4.21
N PRO A 121 4.19 -18.11 -3.10
CA PRO A 121 3.02 -18.98 -3.03
C PRO A 121 1.74 -18.23 -3.40
N THR A 122 0.86 -18.90 -4.14
CA THR A 122 -0.39 -18.28 -4.64
C THR A 122 -1.41 -18.06 -3.53
N PHE A 123 -1.34 -18.86 -2.46
CA PHE A 123 -2.35 -18.96 -1.40
C PHE A 123 -3.78 -19.15 -1.93
N ALA A 124 -3.90 -19.68 -3.15
CA ALA A 124 -5.14 -19.91 -3.88
C ALA A 124 -5.01 -21.19 -4.71
N PRO A 125 -6.11 -21.92 -4.97
CA PRO A 125 -6.09 -23.13 -5.78
C PRO A 125 -5.38 -22.91 -7.12
N ILE A 126 -4.47 -23.81 -7.47
CA ILE A 126 -3.82 -23.79 -8.78
C ILE A 126 -4.87 -24.15 -9.84
N THR A 127 -5.02 -23.29 -10.85
CA THR A 127 -5.96 -23.53 -11.95
C THR A 127 -5.21 -23.61 -13.29
N LYS A 128 -5.89 -24.11 -14.32
CA LYS A 128 -5.30 -24.23 -15.67
C LYS A 128 -5.32 -22.91 -16.45
N ASP A 129 -6.15 -21.97 -16.02
CA ASP A 129 -6.38 -20.69 -16.71
C ASP A 129 -5.46 -19.59 -16.16
N ASP A 130 -4.89 -19.79 -14.96
CA ASP A 130 -3.91 -18.89 -14.37
C ASP A 130 -2.54 -19.02 -15.05
N VAL A 131 -1.82 -17.90 -15.11
CA VAL A 131 -0.46 -17.83 -15.63
C VAL A 131 0.47 -17.43 -14.50
N TYR A 132 1.54 -18.20 -14.31
CA TYR A 132 2.43 -18.09 -13.16
C TYR A 132 3.77 -17.44 -13.51
N HIS A 133 3.80 -16.26 -14.15
CA HIS A 133 5.07 -15.63 -14.54
C HIS A 133 6.02 -15.42 -13.36
N VAL A 134 7.30 -15.73 -13.56
CA VAL A 134 8.36 -15.51 -12.58
C VAL A 134 9.28 -14.40 -13.09
N THR A 135 9.41 -13.33 -12.31
CA THR A 135 10.12 -12.10 -12.72
C THR A 135 11.00 -11.56 -11.59
N PRO A 136 11.93 -10.63 -11.87
CA PRO A 136 12.68 -9.94 -10.81
C PRO A 136 11.77 -9.27 -9.78
N LEU A 137 10.60 -8.77 -10.20
CA LEU A 137 9.63 -8.17 -9.30
C LEU A 137 8.99 -9.19 -8.35
N THR A 138 8.51 -10.33 -8.86
CA THR A 138 7.94 -11.36 -7.98
C THR A 138 8.99 -11.84 -6.98
N THR A 139 10.25 -11.87 -7.41
CA THR A 139 11.41 -12.27 -6.59
C THR A 139 11.67 -11.31 -5.44
N VAL A 140 11.69 -10.00 -5.73
CA VAL A 140 11.92 -8.98 -4.70
C VAL A 140 10.75 -8.90 -3.72
N LEU A 141 9.51 -9.01 -4.21
CA LEU A 141 8.33 -9.11 -3.35
C LEU A 141 8.43 -10.33 -2.42
N TRP A 142 8.78 -11.50 -2.96
CA TRP A 142 8.95 -12.71 -2.15
C TRP A 142 10.07 -12.58 -1.11
N SER A 143 11.23 -12.06 -1.52
CA SER A 143 12.42 -11.99 -0.66
C SER A 143 12.18 -11.16 0.61
N SER A 144 11.33 -10.14 0.54
CA SER A 144 10.91 -9.33 1.71
C SER A 144 10.16 -10.11 2.78
N VAL A 145 9.41 -11.12 2.34
CA VAL A 145 8.52 -11.91 3.17
C VAL A 145 9.21 -13.20 3.63
N GLU A 146 10.05 -13.76 2.76
CA GLU A 146 10.83 -14.95 3.04
C GLU A 146 11.86 -14.73 4.16
N SER A 147 12.48 -13.54 4.25
CA SER A 147 13.37 -13.23 5.38
C SER A 147 12.68 -13.34 6.74
N GLU A 148 11.39 -13.00 6.82
CA GLU A 148 10.56 -13.16 8.02
C GLU A 148 10.13 -14.61 8.29
N LEU A 149 10.25 -15.50 7.30
CA LEU A 149 10.00 -16.94 7.40
C LEU A 149 11.27 -17.70 7.77
N ALA A 150 12.41 -17.35 7.17
CA ALA A 150 13.70 -18.01 7.36
C ALA A 150 14.24 -17.91 8.80
N ALA A 151 13.76 -16.95 9.59
CA ALA A 151 14.01 -16.89 11.03
C ALA A 151 13.44 -18.09 11.81
N GLN A 152 12.58 -18.90 11.19
CA GLN A 152 11.99 -20.11 11.77
C GLN A 152 12.61 -21.35 11.12
N SER A 153 13.40 -22.11 11.90
CA SER A 153 13.98 -23.37 11.45
C SER A 153 12.89 -24.36 10.99
N GLN A 154 13.09 -25.00 9.83
CA GLN A 154 12.22 -26.05 9.25
C GLN A 154 10.87 -25.59 8.67
N THR A 155 10.83 -24.45 7.98
CA THR A 155 9.63 -24.04 7.22
C THR A 155 9.44 -24.97 6.02
N THR A 156 8.27 -25.60 5.91
CA THR A 156 7.84 -26.36 4.72
C THR A 156 6.44 -25.97 4.28
N CYS A 157 6.04 -26.32 3.05
CA CYS A 157 4.71 -26.03 2.52
C CYS A 157 3.60 -26.60 3.42
N GLN A 158 3.81 -27.76 4.06
CA GLN A 158 2.86 -28.33 5.02
C GLN A 158 2.75 -27.49 6.29
N THR A 159 3.87 -26.96 6.81
CA THR A 159 3.85 -26.10 7.99
C THR A 159 3.16 -24.76 7.71
N VAL A 160 3.39 -24.17 6.53
CA VAL A 160 2.71 -22.96 6.08
C VAL A 160 1.22 -23.22 5.88
N MET A 161 0.85 -24.34 5.25
CA MET A 161 -0.53 -24.78 5.07
C MET A 161 -1.27 -24.99 6.41
N ALA A 162 -0.59 -25.49 7.44
CA ALA A 162 -1.17 -25.68 8.76
C ALA A 162 -1.29 -24.37 9.57
N ASN A 163 -0.52 -23.34 9.24
CA ASN A 163 -0.46 -22.08 9.99
C ASN A 163 -1.25 -20.95 9.32
N ARG A 164 -2.57 -20.95 9.56
CA ARG A 164 -3.52 -19.95 9.05
C ARG A 164 -3.08 -18.50 9.35
N GLN A 165 -2.62 -18.23 10.57
CA GLN A 165 -2.20 -16.89 10.96
C GLN A 165 -0.98 -16.44 10.16
N LYS A 166 0.00 -17.32 9.96
CA LYS A 166 1.16 -17.01 9.12
C LYS A 166 0.74 -16.78 7.67
N GLN A 167 -0.14 -17.59 7.09
CA GLN A 167 -0.68 -17.33 5.74
C GLN A 167 -1.26 -15.91 5.63
N GLU A 168 -2.13 -15.52 6.57
CA GLU A 168 -2.77 -14.20 6.55
C GLU A 168 -1.75 -13.06 6.70
N GLN A 169 -0.70 -13.26 7.50
CA GLN A 169 0.41 -12.30 7.62
C GLN A 169 1.22 -12.18 6.32
N LEU A 170 1.59 -13.30 5.68
CA LEU A 170 2.35 -13.30 4.42
C LEU A 170 1.54 -12.61 3.31
N ILE A 171 0.26 -12.97 3.17
CA ILE A 171 -0.65 -12.36 2.19
C ILE A 171 -0.78 -10.86 2.44
N ALA A 172 -0.95 -10.44 3.70
CA ALA A 172 -1.06 -9.02 4.04
C ALA A 172 0.22 -8.25 3.72
N SER A 173 1.39 -8.81 4.02
CA SER A 173 2.68 -8.18 3.73
C SER A 173 2.90 -7.98 2.22
N MET A 174 2.67 -9.01 1.42
CA MET A 174 2.77 -8.92 -0.04
C MET A 174 1.77 -7.91 -0.62
N LYS A 175 0.51 -7.94 -0.18
CA LYS A 175 -0.52 -6.99 -0.64
C LYS A 175 -0.16 -5.55 -0.30
N GLN A 176 0.42 -5.31 0.87
CA GLN A 176 0.87 -3.97 1.26
C GLN A 176 2.02 -3.48 0.39
N ALA A 177 2.99 -4.34 0.08
CA ALA A 177 4.08 -3.99 -0.84
C ALA A 177 3.55 -3.62 -2.24
N VAL A 178 2.69 -4.47 -2.81
CA VAL A 178 2.07 -4.21 -4.13
C VAL A 178 1.23 -2.93 -4.09
N SER A 179 0.40 -2.74 -3.05
CA SER A 179 -0.45 -1.56 -2.92
C SER A 179 0.34 -0.25 -2.88
N ARG A 180 1.54 -0.24 -2.27
CA ARG A 180 2.41 0.94 -2.25
C ARG A 180 2.95 1.27 -3.64
N VAL A 181 3.45 0.26 -4.35
CA VAL A 181 3.92 0.41 -5.74
C VAL A 181 2.80 0.95 -6.63
N VAL A 182 1.62 0.32 -6.58
CA VAL A 182 0.45 0.74 -7.36
C VAL A 182 0.06 2.17 -7.04
N SER A 183 -0.03 2.51 -5.75
CA SER A 183 -0.45 3.84 -5.31
C SER A 183 0.55 4.92 -5.70
N HIS A 184 1.86 4.62 -5.70
CA HIS A 184 2.91 5.60 -6.01
C HIS A 184 3.05 5.81 -7.52
N TYR A 185 3.25 4.73 -8.25
CA TYR A 185 3.53 4.78 -9.70
C TYR A 185 2.27 4.87 -10.56
N ASN A 186 1.09 4.68 -9.95
CA ASN A 186 -0.20 4.68 -10.62
C ASN A 186 -0.30 3.61 -11.73
N ILE A 187 0.27 2.43 -11.48
CA ILE A 187 0.28 1.27 -12.38
C ILE A 187 -0.52 0.17 -11.71
N SER A 188 -1.52 -0.40 -12.40
CA SER A 188 -2.32 -1.48 -11.83
C SER A 188 -1.49 -2.73 -11.56
N GLU A 189 -1.90 -3.53 -10.57
CA GLU A 189 -1.25 -4.81 -10.25
C GLU A 189 -1.18 -5.74 -11.48
N GLN A 190 -2.25 -5.78 -12.29
CA GLN A 190 -2.26 -6.56 -13.53
C GLN A 190 -1.18 -6.11 -14.51
N LYS A 191 -1.00 -4.78 -14.64
CA LYS A 191 0.04 -4.24 -15.52
C LYS A 191 1.42 -4.54 -14.96
N LEU A 192 1.58 -4.48 -13.64
CA LEU A 192 2.84 -4.75 -12.95
C LEU A 192 3.36 -6.19 -13.15
N TYR A 193 2.46 -7.17 -13.33
CA TYR A 193 2.80 -8.57 -13.62
C TYR A 193 2.66 -8.95 -15.10
N ALA A 194 2.46 -7.99 -15.99
CA ALA A 194 2.28 -8.26 -17.42
C ALA A 194 3.59 -8.71 -18.08
N ASP A 195 3.46 -9.44 -19.19
CA ASP A 195 4.57 -9.68 -20.10
C ASP A 195 4.86 -8.41 -20.93
N PHE A 196 5.76 -7.58 -20.40
CA PHE A 196 6.15 -6.31 -21.03
C PHE A 196 6.83 -6.51 -22.38
N ILE A 197 7.50 -7.65 -22.58
CA ILE A 197 8.19 -7.99 -23.83
C ILE A 197 7.15 -8.27 -24.91
N ALA A 198 6.16 -9.13 -24.61
CA ALA A 198 5.09 -9.45 -25.55
C ALA A 198 4.19 -8.26 -25.88
N SER A 199 3.97 -7.36 -24.91
CA SER A 199 3.13 -6.16 -25.13
C SER A 199 3.87 -5.00 -25.80
N GLY A 200 5.21 -5.02 -25.84
CA GLY A 200 6.02 -3.93 -26.39
C GLY A 200 6.01 -2.66 -25.54
N ASP A 201 5.60 -2.75 -24.26
CA ASP A 201 5.51 -1.61 -23.33
C ASP A 201 6.87 -1.35 -22.66
N SER A 202 7.83 -0.87 -23.47
CA SER A 202 9.21 -0.62 -23.03
C SER A 202 9.34 0.43 -21.91
N GLU A 203 8.42 1.39 -21.86
CA GLU A 203 8.38 2.40 -20.79
C GLU A 203 8.04 1.75 -19.45
N THR A 204 7.01 0.90 -19.41
CA THR A 204 6.65 0.18 -18.18
C THR A 204 7.69 -0.87 -17.82
N ALA A 205 8.34 -1.51 -18.80
CA ALA A 205 9.46 -2.43 -18.55
C ALA A 205 10.62 -1.73 -17.81
N THR A 206 11.03 -0.55 -18.31
CA THR A 206 12.09 0.25 -17.69
C THR A 206 11.69 0.68 -16.28
N LEU A 207 10.45 1.13 -16.10
CA LEU A 207 9.93 1.51 -14.80
C LEU A 207 9.86 0.33 -13.83
N ALA A 208 9.47 -0.86 -14.29
CA ALA A 208 9.47 -2.08 -13.49
C ALA A 208 10.87 -2.43 -12.98
N GLN A 209 11.91 -2.31 -13.83
CA GLN A 209 13.29 -2.52 -13.40
C GLN A 209 13.72 -1.55 -12.28
N GLU A 210 13.36 -0.27 -12.39
CA GLU A 210 13.64 0.71 -11.34
C GLU A 210 12.83 0.43 -10.07
N ILE A 211 11.56 0.02 -10.19
CA ILE A 211 10.75 -0.41 -9.04
C ILE A 211 11.43 -1.57 -8.31
N VAL A 212 11.92 -2.59 -9.03
CA VAL A 212 12.62 -3.74 -8.45
C VAL A 212 13.85 -3.30 -7.66
N ARG A 213 14.66 -2.42 -8.24
CA ARG A 213 15.86 -1.86 -7.59
C ARG A 213 15.51 -1.09 -6.32
N GLY A 214 14.50 -0.22 -6.37
CA GLY A 214 14.01 0.53 -5.21
C GLY A 214 13.51 -0.41 -4.11
N LEU A 215 12.62 -1.34 -4.44
CA LEU A 215 12.05 -2.30 -3.51
C LEU A 215 13.11 -3.18 -2.82
N GLN A 216 14.13 -3.63 -3.57
CA GLN A 216 15.21 -4.45 -3.00
C GLN A 216 15.94 -3.70 -1.87
N GLN A 217 16.23 -2.41 -2.11
CA GLN A 217 16.87 -1.56 -1.10
C GLN A 217 15.91 -1.22 0.05
N SER A 218 14.65 -0.89 -0.26
CA SER A 218 13.57 -0.67 0.71
C SER A 218 13.47 -1.80 1.74
N PHE A 219 13.41 -3.05 1.27
CA PHE A 219 13.27 -4.20 2.16
C PHE A 219 14.53 -4.46 2.98
N THR A 220 15.70 -4.36 2.37
CA THR A 220 16.98 -4.56 3.07
C THR A 220 17.15 -3.59 4.24
N GLU A 221 16.84 -2.31 4.02
CA GLU A 221 16.94 -1.28 5.05
C GLU A 221 15.80 -1.37 6.07
N THR A 222 14.58 -1.71 5.64
CA THR A 222 13.44 -1.97 6.54
C THR A 222 13.77 -3.05 7.57
N GLU A 223 14.33 -4.19 7.15
CA GLU A 223 14.68 -5.27 8.08
C GLU A 223 15.80 -4.86 9.05
N THR A 224 16.72 -4.01 8.60
CA THR A 224 17.75 -3.44 9.46
C THR A 224 17.15 -2.53 10.52
N LEU A 225 16.29 -1.59 10.12
CA LEU A 225 15.64 -0.67 11.05
C LEU A 225 14.67 -1.37 12.00
N LYS A 226 13.94 -2.40 11.55
CA LYS A 226 13.09 -3.22 12.44
C LYS A 226 13.92 -3.87 13.56
N ARG A 227 15.10 -4.43 13.24
CA ARG A 227 16.00 -5.03 14.24
C ARG A 227 16.56 -4.01 15.23
N GLU A 228 16.82 -2.79 14.77
CA GLU A 228 17.30 -1.69 15.61
C GLU A 228 16.19 -1.08 16.48
N ASN A 229 14.91 -1.27 16.10
CA ASN A 229 13.74 -0.71 16.77
C ASN A 229 12.71 -1.80 17.11
N PRO A 230 13.05 -2.78 17.98
CA PRO A 230 12.20 -3.94 18.24
C PRO A 230 10.85 -3.60 18.90
N ASP A 231 10.75 -2.45 19.56
CA ASP A 231 9.52 -1.97 20.23
C ASP A 231 8.64 -1.09 19.32
N ALA A 232 9.05 -0.86 18.07
CA ALA A 232 8.24 -0.11 17.11
C ALA A 232 7.03 -0.94 16.65
N ASN A 233 5.87 -0.29 16.58
CA ASN A 233 4.64 -0.88 16.04
C ASN A 233 4.70 -1.01 14.50
N PHE A 234 5.43 -0.10 13.85
CA PHE A 234 5.60 -0.10 12.40
C PHE A 234 6.94 0.53 12.03
N VAL A 235 7.65 -0.11 11.11
CA VAL A 235 8.88 0.40 10.50
C VAL A 235 8.84 0.05 9.02
N TYR A 236 9.06 1.05 8.17
CA TYR A 236 9.17 0.84 6.74
C TYR A 236 10.10 1.86 6.10
N VAL A 237 10.91 1.40 5.16
CA VAL A 237 11.73 2.23 4.28
C VAL A 237 11.22 2.05 2.86
N ASP A 238 11.02 3.16 2.16
CA ASP A 238 10.59 3.19 0.77
C ASP A 238 11.61 3.96 -0.07
N TYR A 239 12.16 3.32 -1.09
CA TYR A 239 12.96 3.92 -2.14
C TYR A 239 12.15 3.98 -3.42
N HIS A 240 11.96 5.18 -3.94
CA HIS A 240 11.11 5.42 -5.11
C HIS A 240 11.59 6.59 -5.96
N LYS A 241 11.20 6.59 -7.24
CA LYS A 241 11.43 7.72 -8.15
C LYS A 241 10.26 8.69 -8.13
N GLY A 242 10.58 9.97 -8.13
CA GLY A 242 9.62 11.07 -8.15
C GLY A 242 8.82 11.20 -6.85
N ASP A 243 8.64 12.42 -6.35
CA ASP A 243 7.80 12.65 -5.16
C ASP A 243 7.09 14.00 -5.25
N SER A 244 5.76 13.99 -5.13
CA SER A 244 4.96 15.22 -5.18
C SER A 244 5.29 16.20 -4.05
N ARG A 245 5.89 15.71 -2.96
CA ARG A 245 6.31 16.55 -1.83
C ARG A 245 7.56 17.37 -2.13
N ASP A 246 8.33 17.03 -3.16
CA ASP A 246 9.40 17.87 -3.71
C ASP A 246 8.90 18.60 -4.98
N HIS A 247 8.49 19.85 -4.79
CA HIS A 247 8.09 20.78 -5.84
C HIS A 247 7.03 20.22 -6.81
N ASN A 248 5.98 19.58 -6.27
CA ASN A 248 4.90 18.99 -7.07
C ASN A 248 5.43 18.02 -8.14
N ASN A 249 6.43 17.21 -7.78
CA ASN A 249 7.06 16.21 -8.65
C ASN A 249 7.79 16.80 -9.86
N THR A 250 8.46 17.96 -9.70
CA THR A 250 9.30 18.56 -10.76
C THR A 250 10.57 17.73 -11.07
N TYR A 251 10.89 16.74 -10.22
CA TYR A 251 12.03 15.83 -10.39
C TYR A 251 11.58 14.36 -10.48
N PRO A 252 10.88 13.96 -11.55
CA PRO A 252 10.31 12.63 -11.68
C PRO A 252 11.35 11.51 -11.72
N ASP A 253 12.57 11.80 -12.20
CA ASP A 253 13.67 10.82 -12.30
C ASP A 253 14.55 10.76 -11.05
N ALA A 254 14.37 11.68 -10.09
CA ALA A 254 15.17 11.69 -8.87
C ALA A 254 14.72 10.60 -7.91
N TRP A 255 15.68 10.02 -7.19
CA TRP A 255 15.44 9.03 -6.16
C TRP A 255 15.16 9.68 -4.82
N TYR A 256 14.20 9.11 -4.12
CA TYR A 256 13.84 9.46 -2.76
C TYR A 256 13.91 8.24 -1.87
N ARG A 257 14.20 8.50 -0.59
CA ARG A 257 14.05 7.53 0.49
C ARG A 257 13.13 8.10 1.55
N GLU A 258 12.04 7.41 1.81
CA GLU A 258 11.15 7.67 2.93
C GLU A 258 11.34 6.64 4.04
N ILE A 259 11.55 7.10 5.27
CA ILE A 259 11.55 6.25 6.46
C ILE A 259 10.32 6.60 7.28
N GLN A 260 9.55 5.59 7.66
CA GLN A 260 8.41 5.71 8.56
C GLN A 260 8.67 4.83 9.78
N LEU A 261 8.63 5.44 10.97
CA LEU A 261 8.78 4.74 12.24
C LEU A 261 7.63 5.15 13.15
N GLN A 262 6.89 4.16 13.65
CA GLN A 262 5.78 4.39 14.56
C GLN A 262 5.95 3.52 15.80
N GLY A 263 6.12 4.14 16.95
CA GLY A 263 6.04 3.52 18.27
C GLY A 263 4.64 3.68 18.89
N ALA A 264 4.53 3.40 20.19
CA ALA A 264 3.25 3.49 20.91
C ALA A 264 2.76 4.92 21.14
N ALA A 265 3.66 5.87 21.35
CA ALA A 265 3.34 7.27 21.67
C ALA A 265 4.20 8.28 20.90
N GLN A 266 5.11 7.79 20.05
CA GLN A 266 6.03 8.60 19.26
C GLN A 266 6.09 8.02 17.86
N SER A 267 6.21 8.88 16.86
CA SER A 267 6.46 8.49 15.48
C SER A 267 7.38 9.49 14.80
N SER A 268 8.03 9.05 13.73
CA SER A 268 8.81 9.91 12.88
C SER A 268 8.64 9.55 11.41
N THR A 269 8.84 10.54 10.55
CA THR A 269 8.87 10.37 9.10
C THR A 269 10.03 11.16 8.55
N LYS A 270 10.83 10.56 7.66
CA LYS A 270 11.95 11.22 7.02
C LYS A 270 11.95 10.95 5.53
N LEU A 271 11.70 11.98 4.73
CA LEU A 271 11.84 11.95 3.28
C LEU A 271 13.11 12.69 2.87
N VAL A 272 14.01 11.99 2.21
CA VAL A 272 15.24 12.55 1.65
C VAL A 272 15.33 12.27 0.16
N LYS A 273 15.89 13.22 -0.59
CA LYS A 273 16.36 13.01 -1.96
C LYS A 273 17.76 12.38 -1.89
N VAL A 274 18.00 11.33 -2.66
CA VAL A 274 19.26 10.56 -2.62
C VAL A 274 19.91 10.47 -3.99
N SER A 275 21.21 10.19 -4.02
CA SER A 275 21.91 9.86 -5.27
C SER A 275 21.36 8.57 -5.88
N ASP A 276 21.57 8.39 -7.18
CA ASP A 276 21.08 7.21 -7.90
C ASP A 276 21.62 5.91 -7.29
N ASP A 277 22.90 5.86 -6.89
CA ASP A 277 23.51 4.73 -6.18
C ASP A 277 23.07 4.57 -4.71
N PHE A 278 22.13 5.39 -4.24
CA PHE A 278 21.61 5.45 -2.87
C PHE A 278 22.66 5.81 -1.79
N ALA A 279 23.90 6.10 -2.17
CA ALA A 279 25.00 6.27 -1.23
C ALA A 279 25.00 7.63 -0.51
N GLN A 280 24.40 8.65 -1.12
CA GLN A 280 24.44 10.03 -0.63
C GLN A 280 23.04 10.59 -0.42
N ILE A 281 22.83 11.23 0.72
CA ILE A 281 21.68 12.11 0.94
C ILE A 281 21.99 13.44 0.25
N ILE A 282 21.23 13.76 -0.79
CA ILE A 282 21.34 15.03 -1.52
C ILE A 282 20.66 16.15 -0.73
N LYS A 283 19.43 15.89 -0.25
CA LYS A 283 18.63 16.90 0.45
C LYS A 283 17.59 16.26 1.36
N THR A 284 17.35 16.84 2.53
CA THR A 284 16.17 16.50 3.33
C THR A 284 14.99 17.27 2.77
N ILE A 285 13.92 16.57 2.39
CA ILE A 285 12.69 17.20 1.91
C ILE A 285 11.76 17.45 3.09
N ILE A 286 11.57 16.44 3.93
CA ILE A 286 10.78 16.53 5.17
C ILE A 286 11.44 15.64 6.23
N TYR A 287 11.56 16.16 7.44
CA TYR A 287 11.78 15.36 8.64
C TYR A 287 10.77 15.77 9.71
N GLY A 288 9.92 14.84 10.11
CA GLY A 288 8.85 15.07 11.08
C GLY A 288 9.00 14.15 12.29
N GLU A 289 8.84 14.70 13.49
CA GLU A 289 8.63 13.92 14.72
C GLU A 289 7.29 14.28 15.33
N GLU A 290 6.60 13.26 15.84
CA GLU A 290 5.30 13.42 16.49
C GLU A 290 5.29 12.69 17.82
N ARG A 291 4.64 13.30 18.82
CA ARG A 291 4.40 12.70 20.12
C ARG A 291 2.93 12.83 20.48
N GLN A 292 2.35 11.74 20.95
CA GLN A 292 0.95 11.66 21.35
C GLN A 292 0.83 11.38 22.85
N VAL A 293 -0.17 12.01 23.48
CA VAL A 293 -0.62 11.70 24.83
C VAL A 293 -2.14 11.58 24.84
N THR A 294 -2.66 10.46 25.33
CA THR A 294 -4.11 10.23 25.48
C THR A 294 -4.55 10.57 26.90
N GLY A 295 -5.50 11.48 27.03
CA GLY A 295 -6.22 11.79 28.27
C GLY A 295 -7.55 11.04 28.37
N ASN A 296 -8.36 11.33 29.39
CA ASN A 296 -9.61 10.62 29.64
C ASN A 296 -10.64 10.76 28.50
N ASN A 297 -10.71 11.94 27.89
CA ASN A 297 -11.70 12.28 26.84
C ASN A 297 -11.08 13.12 25.71
N TYR A 298 -9.76 13.12 25.59
CA TYR A 298 -9.05 13.82 24.53
C TYR A 298 -7.76 13.10 24.16
N THR A 299 -7.25 13.40 22.98
CA THR A 299 -5.90 13.07 22.53
C THR A 299 -5.16 14.37 22.25
N TYR A 300 -3.97 14.51 22.81
CA TYR A 300 -3.08 15.64 22.56
C TYR A 300 -1.87 15.16 21.77
N THR A 301 -1.51 15.90 20.72
CA THR A 301 -0.37 15.59 19.86
C THR A 301 0.50 16.83 19.68
N THR A 302 1.82 16.66 19.72
CA THR A 302 2.79 17.66 19.25
C THR A 302 3.50 17.12 18.03
N ARG A 303 3.64 17.93 16.99
CA ARG A 303 4.35 17.56 15.77
C ARG A 303 5.32 18.66 15.35
N TYR A 304 6.54 18.27 15.03
CA TYR A 304 7.60 19.15 14.56
C TYR A 304 8.01 18.69 13.18
N ASP A 305 7.70 19.46 12.14
CA ASP A 305 8.07 19.16 10.75
C ASP A 305 9.16 20.14 10.30
N PHE A 306 10.35 19.66 9.94
CA PHE A 306 11.43 20.40 9.27
C PHE A 306 11.41 20.09 7.79
N GLU A 307 11.18 21.09 6.94
CA GLU A 307 10.88 20.84 5.54
C GLU A 307 11.51 21.85 4.57
N SER A 308 11.71 21.39 3.34
CA SER A 308 12.16 22.17 2.19
C SER A 308 11.57 21.58 0.91
N ARG A 309 10.36 22.05 0.55
CA ARG A 309 9.46 21.38 -0.41
C ARG A 309 9.32 22.04 -1.77
N HIS A 310 9.94 23.20 -2.01
CA HIS A 310 9.73 23.98 -3.24
C HIS A 310 10.94 23.92 -4.19
N GLY A 311 11.68 22.81 -4.16
CA GLY A 311 12.85 22.55 -4.99
C GLY A 311 14.18 22.79 -4.28
N ASP A 312 15.27 22.48 -4.99
CA ASP A 312 16.62 22.32 -4.41
C ASP A 312 17.16 23.59 -3.73
N ASN A 313 16.78 24.78 -4.20
CA ASN A 313 17.23 26.07 -3.65
C ASN A 313 16.34 26.63 -2.54
N THR A 314 15.27 25.92 -2.16
CA THR A 314 14.37 26.37 -1.10
C THR A 314 15.08 26.30 0.26
N PRO A 315 15.05 27.36 1.08
CA PRO A 315 15.48 27.30 2.47
C PRO A 315 14.68 26.28 3.28
N TYR A 316 15.11 26.00 4.50
CA TYR A 316 14.33 25.18 5.42
C TYR A 316 13.41 26.03 6.28
N SER A 317 12.26 25.44 6.61
CA SER A 317 11.30 25.99 7.56
C SER A 317 10.79 24.89 8.49
N CYS A 318 10.24 25.31 9.62
CA CYS A 318 9.54 24.46 10.54
C CYS A 318 8.04 24.73 10.51
N ASP A 319 7.26 23.67 10.44
CA ASP A 319 5.83 23.65 10.73
C ASP A 319 5.64 22.92 12.07
N ILE A 320 5.31 23.67 13.12
CA ILE A 320 5.24 23.17 14.50
C ILE A 320 3.79 23.20 14.95
N LYS A 321 3.24 22.05 15.31
CA LYS A 321 1.83 21.86 15.60
C LYS A 321 1.62 21.34 17.01
N GLU A 322 0.57 21.85 17.64
CA GLU A 322 -0.06 21.21 18.79
C GLU A 322 -1.53 20.96 18.47
N THR A 323 -2.00 19.73 18.70
CA THR A 323 -3.34 19.32 18.29
C THR A 323 -4.05 18.68 19.46
N LEU A 324 -5.25 19.17 19.77
CA LEU A 324 -6.14 18.58 20.76
C LEU A 324 -7.39 18.05 20.06
N SER A 325 -7.63 16.75 20.17
CA SER A 325 -8.76 16.06 19.53
C SER A 325 -9.66 15.42 20.55
N THR A 326 -10.97 15.46 20.33
CA THR A 326 -11.98 14.76 21.15
C THR A 326 -13.09 14.19 20.28
N ARG A 327 -13.75 13.13 20.77
CA ARG A 327 -14.91 12.52 20.11
C ARG A 327 -16.15 12.76 20.94
N SER A 328 -17.19 13.29 20.32
CA SER A 328 -18.50 13.54 20.95
C SER A 328 -19.62 13.36 19.93
N ASN A 329 -20.73 12.72 20.33
CA ASN A 329 -21.91 12.49 19.48
C ASN A 329 -21.57 11.91 18.09
N GLY A 330 -20.61 10.98 18.02
CA GLY A 330 -20.19 10.34 16.77
C GLY A 330 -19.25 11.18 15.89
N LYS A 331 -18.99 12.45 16.24
CA LYS A 331 -18.07 13.35 15.52
C LYS A 331 -16.72 13.46 16.22
N MET A 332 -15.68 13.74 15.46
CA MET A 332 -14.36 14.10 15.98
C MET A 332 -14.11 15.59 15.76
N TYR A 333 -13.76 16.27 16.84
CA TYR A 333 -13.45 17.69 16.87
C TYR A 333 -11.97 17.85 17.21
N SER A 334 -11.22 18.57 16.38
CA SER A 334 -9.80 18.83 16.61
C SER A 334 -9.48 20.31 16.50
N LEU A 335 -8.75 20.82 17.49
CA LEU A 335 -8.12 22.14 17.46
C LEU A 335 -6.63 21.92 17.24
N GLU A 336 -6.09 22.45 16.14
CA GLU A 336 -4.66 22.43 15.86
C GLU A 336 -4.15 23.87 15.85
N ASN A 337 -3.13 24.17 16.65
CA ASN A 337 -2.41 25.43 16.54
C ASN A 337 -1.09 25.20 15.81
N LEU A 338 -0.72 26.15 14.96
CA LEU A 338 0.45 26.07 14.11
C LEU A 338 1.35 27.30 14.29
N ALA A 339 2.62 27.03 14.55
CA ALA A 339 3.71 27.99 14.46
C ALA A 339 4.56 27.68 13.22
N LYS A 340 5.00 28.73 12.53
CA LYS A 340 5.88 28.63 11.36
C LYS A 340 7.11 29.48 11.58
N THR A 341 8.29 28.93 11.31
CA THR A 341 9.55 29.67 11.41
C THR A 341 10.53 29.21 10.34
N SER A 342 11.47 30.08 9.95
CA SER A 342 12.67 29.66 9.22
C SER A 342 13.57 28.82 10.12
N ALA A 343 14.33 27.89 9.53
CA ALA A 343 15.26 27.04 10.26
C ALA A 343 16.51 26.74 9.42
N GLU A 344 17.61 26.39 10.09
CA GLU A 344 18.82 25.84 9.46
C GLU A 344 18.97 24.35 9.79
N SER A 345 18.39 23.90 10.91
CA SER A 345 18.39 22.52 11.37
C SER A 345 17.08 22.14 12.05
N PHE A 346 16.83 20.84 12.20
CA PHE A 346 15.64 20.34 12.92
C PHE A 346 15.56 20.83 14.37
N ASN A 347 16.71 21.06 15.02
CA ASN A 347 16.74 21.55 16.40
C ASN A 347 16.15 22.97 16.54
N ASP A 348 16.09 23.74 15.46
CA ASP A 348 15.48 25.07 15.44
C ASP A 348 13.95 25.00 15.46
N CYS A 349 13.36 23.81 15.26
CA CYS A 349 11.92 23.61 15.26
C CYS A 349 11.30 23.52 16.67
N ALA A 350 12.07 23.76 17.74
CA ALA A 350 11.56 23.78 19.11
C ALA A 350 11.55 25.21 19.67
N PRO A 351 10.43 25.94 19.61
CA PRO A 351 10.36 27.32 20.11
C PRO A 351 10.40 27.36 21.64
N ASP A 352 11.12 28.33 22.20
CA ASP A 352 11.19 28.54 23.66
C ASP A 352 9.81 28.80 24.29
N ASP A 353 8.95 29.53 23.56
CA ASP A 353 7.57 29.80 23.93
C ASP A 353 6.64 29.45 22.77
N MET A 354 6.10 28.23 22.82
CA MET A 354 5.14 27.73 21.82
C MET A 354 3.87 28.60 21.76
N ALA A 355 3.38 29.07 22.92
CA ALA A 355 2.16 29.89 22.97
C ALA A 355 2.36 31.22 22.25
N ALA A 356 3.54 31.83 22.32
CA ALA A 356 3.88 33.05 21.59
C ALA A 356 4.14 32.79 20.09
N ALA A 357 4.73 31.66 19.73
CA ALA A 357 5.10 31.32 18.36
C ALA A 357 3.90 30.97 17.45
N ILE A 358 2.77 30.55 18.04
CA ILE A 358 1.56 30.19 17.28
C ILE A 358 1.02 31.39 16.49
N THR A 359 0.84 31.19 15.19
CA THR A 359 0.36 32.20 14.23
C THR A 359 -0.94 31.80 13.55
N HIS A 360 -1.22 30.50 13.45
CA HIS A 360 -2.41 29.98 12.80
C HIS A 360 -3.12 28.98 13.70
N ARG A 361 -4.41 28.81 13.45
CA ARG A 361 -5.24 27.81 14.11
C ARG A 361 -6.14 27.14 13.10
N TYR A 362 -6.20 25.81 13.16
CA TYR A 362 -7.10 25.00 12.38
C TYR A 362 -8.16 24.38 13.28
N ALA A 363 -9.41 24.39 12.82
CA ALA A 363 -10.50 23.66 13.44
C ALA A 363 -10.96 22.57 12.47
N PHE A 364 -10.90 21.32 12.91
CA PHE A 364 -11.36 20.17 12.14
C PHE A 364 -12.61 19.56 12.75
N ILE A 365 -13.60 19.31 11.90
CA ILE A 365 -14.80 18.54 12.27
C ILE A 365 -14.90 17.37 11.30
N ASN A 366 -14.85 16.16 11.85
CA ASN A 366 -14.97 14.91 11.09
C ASN A 366 -16.24 14.20 11.55
N TYR A 367 -17.07 13.79 10.60
CA TYR A 367 -18.33 13.11 10.90
C TYR A 367 -18.72 12.17 9.76
N SER A 368 -19.65 11.27 10.03
CA SER A 368 -20.16 10.33 9.02
C SER A 368 -21.68 10.34 9.03
N ASN A 369 -22.27 10.16 7.85
CA ASN A 369 -23.71 9.98 7.69
C ASN A 369 -23.93 8.87 6.65
N ASN A 370 -24.58 7.78 7.07
CA ASN A 370 -24.65 6.54 6.30
C ASN A 370 -23.24 6.09 5.86
N ASP A 371 -23.05 5.80 4.58
CA ASP A 371 -21.77 5.35 4.01
C ASP A 371 -20.85 6.50 3.57
N LEU A 372 -21.18 7.75 3.94
CA LEU A 372 -20.41 8.94 3.59
C LEU A 372 -19.62 9.46 4.79
N SER A 373 -18.35 9.81 4.55
CA SER A 373 -17.46 10.46 5.52
C SER A 373 -17.22 11.91 5.12
N TYR A 374 -17.19 12.81 6.10
CA TYR A 374 -17.04 14.23 5.88
C TYR A 374 -15.92 14.78 6.74
N VAL A 375 -15.16 15.72 6.17
CA VAL A 375 -14.12 16.47 6.87
C VAL A 375 -14.24 17.93 6.49
N THR A 376 -14.32 18.79 7.50
CA THR A 376 -14.26 20.24 7.31
C THR A 376 -13.10 20.81 8.10
N GLN A 377 -12.29 21.62 7.43
CA GLN A 377 -11.20 22.38 8.01
C GLN A 377 -11.50 23.88 7.88
N PHE A 378 -11.38 24.61 8.98
CA PHE A 378 -11.34 26.06 9.01
C PHE A 378 -9.93 26.52 9.37
N ILE A 379 -9.47 27.61 8.77
CA ILE A 379 -8.15 28.19 9.02
C ILE A 379 -8.35 29.62 9.53
N TYR A 380 -7.72 29.92 10.66
CA TYR A 380 -7.76 31.23 11.32
C TYR A 380 -6.36 31.77 11.49
N ASN A 381 -6.19 33.05 11.18
CA ASN A 381 -4.94 33.78 11.42
C ASN A 381 -5.02 34.45 12.78
N ARG A 382 -3.95 34.36 13.57
CA ARG A 382 -3.88 35.03 14.86
C ARG A 382 -3.63 36.52 14.65
N GLN A 383 -4.52 37.36 15.17
CA GLN A 383 -4.43 38.82 15.03
C GLN A 383 -4.22 39.47 16.40
N ALA A 384 -3.20 40.32 16.49
CA ALA A 384 -2.83 41.04 17.72
C ALA A 384 -2.71 40.12 18.96
N GLY A 385 -2.25 38.88 18.77
CA GLY A 385 -2.07 37.89 19.84
C GLY A 385 -3.32 37.06 20.18
N THR A 386 -4.45 37.29 19.50
CA THR A 386 -5.74 36.63 19.79
C THR A 386 -6.34 35.92 18.58
N PHE A 387 -7.16 34.90 18.84
CA PHE A 387 -8.06 34.28 17.87
C PHE A 387 -9.50 34.81 18.08
N SER A 388 -10.45 34.36 17.26
CA SER A 388 -11.88 34.72 17.38
C SER A 388 -12.64 33.87 18.41
N PHE A 389 -12.13 32.67 18.73
CA PHE A 389 -12.69 31.74 19.72
C PHE A 389 -11.56 31.04 20.46
N LEU A 390 -11.81 30.54 21.68
CA LEU A 390 -10.84 29.77 22.47
C LEU A 390 -9.46 30.47 22.55
N ASN A 391 -9.45 31.76 22.84
CA ASN A 391 -8.29 32.63 22.60
C ASN A 391 -7.04 32.19 23.40
N ASP A 392 -7.25 31.73 24.63
CA ASP A 392 -6.19 31.29 25.54
C ASP A 392 -5.73 29.84 25.29
N TRP A 393 -6.35 29.14 24.34
CA TRP A 393 -6.05 27.74 24.01
C TRP A 393 -4.84 27.64 23.09
N VAL A 394 -3.69 28.11 23.57
CA VAL A 394 -2.37 28.08 22.94
C VAL A 394 -1.34 27.61 23.96
N GLY A 395 -0.30 26.89 23.54
CA GLY A 395 0.60 26.22 24.49
C GLY A 395 -0.17 25.20 25.33
N LEU A 396 -0.95 24.37 24.63
CA LEU A 396 -1.92 23.45 25.19
C LEU A 396 -1.29 22.45 26.15
N GLU A 397 -0.04 22.03 25.93
CA GLU A 397 0.64 21.04 26.76
C GLU A 397 0.57 21.35 28.27
N ALA A 398 0.82 22.60 28.63
CA ALA A 398 0.81 23.07 30.02
C ALA A 398 -0.61 23.19 30.61
N GLN A 399 -1.63 23.33 29.76
CA GLN A 399 -3.02 23.56 30.15
C GLN A 399 -3.86 22.29 30.18
N ARG A 400 -3.33 21.15 29.71
CA ARG A 400 -4.10 19.91 29.47
C ARG A 400 -4.95 19.39 30.63
N SER A 401 -4.57 19.66 31.87
CA SER A 401 -5.32 19.23 33.06
C SER A 401 -6.48 20.16 33.43
N THR A 402 -6.50 21.38 32.89
CA THR A 402 -7.49 22.42 33.22
C THR A 402 -8.43 22.75 32.07
N LEU A 403 -8.09 22.37 30.83
CA LEU A 403 -8.94 22.62 29.66
C LEU A 403 -10.30 21.93 29.77
N ASN A 404 -11.37 22.67 29.50
CA ASN A 404 -12.72 22.15 29.46
C ASN A 404 -13.05 21.65 28.04
N ILE A 405 -12.90 20.35 27.80
CA ILE A 405 -13.15 19.71 26.50
C ILE A 405 -14.59 19.92 25.98
N GLY A 406 -15.56 20.18 26.87
CA GLY A 406 -16.92 20.54 26.47
C GLY A 406 -16.99 21.89 25.75
N GLU A 407 -16.13 22.84 26.11
CA GLU A 407 -16.02 24.15 25.45
C GLU A 407 -15.49 24.00 24.02
N LEU A 408 -14.48 23.14 23.82
CA LEU A 408 -13.99 22.79 22.48
C LEU A 408 -15.11 22.24 21.60
N THR A 409 -15.86 21.27 22.11
CA THR A 409 -16.96 20.65 21.36
C THR A 409 -18.03 21.68 21.02
N ALA A 410 -18.43 22.51 21.98
CA ALA A 410 -19.45 23.54 21.76
C ALA A 410 -19.01 24.61 20.74
N ALA A 411 -17.76 25.05 20.82
CA ALA A 411 -17.21 26.04 19.89
C ALA A 411 -17.18 25.52 18.45
N LEU A 412 -16.69 24.30 18.24
CA LEU A 412 -16.54 23.73 16.90
C LEU A 412 -17.88 23.26 16.32
N GLU A 413 -18.82 22.81 17.14
CA GLU A 413 -20.17 22.45 16.70
C GLU A 413 -20.97 23.66 16.19
N ALA A 414 -20.66 24.86 16.69
CA ALA A 414 -21.31 26.10 16.25
C ALA A 414 -20.83 26.59 14.86
N LEU A 415 -19.71 26.04 14.34
CA LEU A 415 -19.17 26.42 13.04
C LEU A 415 -20.07 25.92 11.90
N PRO A 416 -20.13 26.62 10.75
CA PRO A 416 -20.90 26.20 9.58
C PRO A 416 -20.19 25.06 8.83
N TYR A 417 -19.98 23.91 9.49
CA TYR A 417 -19.10 22.84 9.02
C TYR A 417 -19.75 21.87 8.02
N GLN A 418 -21.08 21.88 7.89
CA GLN A 418 -21.82 20.91 7.05
C GLN A 418 -21.39 21.02 5.57
N TYR A 419 -21.25 19.88 4.89
CA TYR A 419 -20.67 19.80 3.54
C TYR A 419 -21.48 20.53 2.46
N ASP A 420 -22.81 20.49 2.48
CA ASP A 420 -23.64 20.91 1.34
C ASP A 420 -23.70 22.42 1.11
N GLU A 421 -23.36 23.21 2.13
CA GLU A 421 -23.45 24.67 2.08
C GLU A 421 -22.05 25.29 2.21
N PRO A 422 -21.68 26.29 1.41
CA PRO A 422 -20.46 27.05 1.64
C PRO A 422 -20.42 27.64 3.06
N SER A 423 -19.24 27.67 3.68
CA SER A 423 -19.11 28.31 5.00
C SER A 423 -19.34 29.82 4.88
N GLN A 424 -20.07 30.36 5.86
CA GLN A 424 -20.35 31.79 6.05
C GLN A 424 -19.62 32.36 7.29
N ASP A 425 -18.61 31.67 7.80
CA ASP A 425 -17.82 32.14 8.95
C ASP A 425 -16.98 33.35 8.54
N PRO A 426 -17.23 34.56 9.10
CA PRO A 426 -16.52 35.77 8.72
C PRO A 426 -15.09 35.85 9.30
N ASP A 427 -14.77 35.07 10.33
CA ASP A 427 -13.48 35.11 11.01
C ASP A 427 -12.48 34.09 10.41
N ALA A 428 -12.98 33.09 9.69
CA ALA A 428 -12.15 32.12 8.98
C ALA A 428 -11.43 32.80 7.80
N ALA A 429 -10.09 32.75 7.80
CA ALA A 429 -9.28 33.23 6.70
C ALA A 429 -9.49 32.38 5.43
N SER A 430 -9.70 31.08 5.61
CA SER A 430 -10.07 30.14 4.55
C SER A 430 -10.70 28.88 5.14
N TRP A 431 -11.38 28.09 4.32
CA TRP A 431 -11.97 26.81 4.72
C TRP A 431 -11.97 25.81 3.56
N VAL A 432 -11.97 24.52 3.89
CA VAL A 432 -12.10 23.41 2.94
C VAL A 432 -13.06 22.38 3.50
N LYS A 433 -13.98 21.91 2.67
CA LYS A 433 -14.95 20.85 2.97
C LYS A 433 -14.70 19.67 2.06
N SER A 434 -14.78 18.47 2.60
CA SER A 434 -14.55 17.22 1.88
C SER A 434 -15.62 16.20 2.21
N MET A 435 -16.04 15.45 1.20
CA MET A 435 -16.90 14.28 1.31
C MET A 435 -16.20 13.11 0.64
N THR A 436 -16.19 11.96 1.31
CA THR A 436 -15.65 10.70 0.80
C THR A 436 -16.77 9.68 0.73
N ALA A 437 -16.93 9.08 -0.45
CA ALA A 437 -17.87 8.00 -0.73
C ALA A 437 -17.13 6.74 -1.21
N SER A 438 -17.70 5.57 -0.93
CA SER A 438 -17.23 4.31 -1.49
C SER A 438 -18.26 3.77 -2.49
N GLU A 439 -17.88 3.64 -3.76
CA GLU A 439 -18.77 3.25 -4.86
C GLU A 439 -18.11 2.18 -5.73
N ASN A 440 -18.71 0.99 -5.83
CA ASN A 440 -18.20 -0.12 -6.66
C ASN A 440 -16.72 -0.48 -6.39
N GLY A 441 -16.26 -0.36 -5.14
CA GLY A 441 -14.86 -0.61 -4.75
C GLY A 441 -13.94 0.59 -4.92
N ASN A 442 -14.38 1.68 -5.55
CA ASN A 442 -13.64 2.94 -5.62
C ASN A 442 -13.87 3.77 -4.36
N THR A 443 -12.85 4.51 -3.94
CA THR A 443 -12.97 5.57 -2.94
C THR A 443 -12.92 6.92 -3.66
N ILE A 444 -14.00 7.70 -3.57
CA ILE A 444 -14.12 9.00 -4.25
C ILE A 444 -14.15 10.09 -3.18
N ARG A 445 -13.15 10.96 -3.18
CA ARG A 445 -13.08 12.14 -2.33
C ARG A 445 -13.33 13.40 -3.14
N THR A 446 -14.44 14.07 -2.86
CA THR A 446 -14.76 15.39 -3.43
C THR A 446 -14.49 16.47 -2.39
N SER A 447 -13.80 17.54 -2.77
CA SER A 447 -13.50 18.66 -1.87
C SER A 447 -13.65 19.99 -2.58
N TYR A 448 -14.01 21.01 -1.81
CA TYR A 448 -14.09 22.39 -2.27
C TYR A 448 -13.83 23.36 -1.11
N GLY A 449 -13.43 24.59 -1.41
CA GLY A 449 -13.08 25.55 -0.39
C GLY A 449 -13.41 26.98 -0.73
N SER A 450 -12.90 27.89 0.10
CA SER A 450 -13.04 29.34 -0.06
C SER A 450 -12.40 29.90 -1.33
N ASP A 451 -11.58 29.11 -2.04
CA ASP A 451 -11.02 29.45 -3.35
C ASP A 451 -12.00 29.23 -4.52
N GLY A 452 -13.15 28.59 -4.26
CA GLY A 452 -14.16 28.27 -5.27
C GLY A 452 -13.78 27.10 -6.19
N LEU A 453 -12.68 26.40 -5.92
CA LEU A 453 -12.22 25.28 -6.72
C LEU A 453 -12.71 23.96 -6.12
N TYR A 454 -13.23 23.10 -7.00
CA TYR A 454 -13.59 21.72 -6.66
C TYR A 454 -12.48 20.77 -7.11
N LYS A 455 -12.16 19.80 -6.27
CA LYS A 455 -11.24 18.70 -6.55
C LYS A 455 -11.91 17.38 -6.27
N LYS A 456 -11.83 16.45 -7.22
CA LYS A 456 -12.31 15.08 -7.10
C LYS A 456 -11.13 14.13 -7.28
N GLN A 457 -10.80 13.42 -6.21
CA GLN A 457 -9.78 12.39 -6.22
C GLN A 457 -10.46 11.03 -6.16
N THR A 458 -10.17 10.17 -7.13
CA THR A 458 -10.69 8.80 -7.17
C THR A 458 -9.54 7.85 -6.96
N THR A 459 -9.60 7.03 -5.92
CA THR A 459 -8.80 5.81 -5.79
C THR A 459 -9.64 4.66 -6.30
N HIS A 460 -9.18 4.00 -7.36
CA HIS A 460 -9.85 2.90 -8.01
C HIS A 460 -9.71 1.61 -7.19
N ALA A 461 -10.59 0.63 -7.43
CA ALA A 461 -10.57 -0.65 -6.74
C ALA A 461 -9.25 -1.43 -6.90
N ASP A 462 -8.50 -1.17 -7.97
CA ASP A 462 -7.19 -1.75 -8.23
C ASP A 462 -6.03 -0.98 -7.55
N GLY A 463 -6.33 0.10 -6.82
CA GLY A 463 -5.36 0.95 -6.10
C GLY A 463 -4.80 2.12 -6.92
N THR A 464 -5.05 2.17 -8.23
CA THR A 464 -4.68 3.33 -9.06
C THR A 464 -5.49 4.55 -8.68
N HIS A 465 -5.05 5.74 -9.08
CA HIS A 465 -5.70 6.99 -8.73
C HIS A 465 -5.79 7.98 -9.90
N SER A 466 -6.82 8.81 -9.84
CA SER A 466 -7.05 9.91 -10.76
C SER A 466 -7.50 11.16 -10.01
N GLN A 467 -7.23 12.33 -10.60
CA GLN A 467 -7.65 13.61 -10.07
C GLN A 467 -8.30 14.45 -11.16
N GLU A 468 -9.47 15.00 -10.84
CA GLU A 468 -10.23 15.91 -11.67
C GLU A 468 -10.50 17.20 -10.90
N CYS A 469 -10.61 18.32 -11.61
CA CYS A 469 -10.92 19.62 -11.04
C CYS A 469 -12.14 20.24 -11.72
N GLY A 470 -12.84 21.11 -11.01
CA GLY A 470 -14.04 21.80 -11.50
C GLY A 470 -14.34 23.07 -10.72
N THR A 471 -15.43 23.75 -11.06
CA THR A 471 -15.85 25.00 -10.39
C THR A 471 -17.25 24.94 -9.79
N ASP A 472 -17.98 23.84 -9.99
CA ASP A 472 -19.38 23.69 -9.58
C ASP A 472 -19.71 22.33 -8.94
N GLY A 473 -18.72 21.44 -8.81
CA GLY A 473 -18.90 20.08 -8.28
C GLY A 473 -19.67 19.13 -9.20
N VAL A 474 -19.97 19.54 -10.43
CA VAL A 474 -20.74 18.74 -11.42
C VAL A 474 -19.93 18.53 -12.70
N ASN A 475 -19.30 19.59 -13.20
CA ASN A 475 -18.47 19.56 -14.40
C ASN A 475 -17.00 19.38 -14.00
N TRP A 476 -16.43 18.26 -14.44
CA TRP A 476 -15.08 17.83 -14.08
C TRP A 476 -14.17 17.84 -15.32
N GLY A 477 -12.93 18.27 -15.13
CA GLY A 477 -11.90 18.28 -16.16
C GLY A 477 -10.50 18.08 -15.58
N VAL A 478 -9.49 18.22 -16.43
CA VAL A 478 -8.08 18.13 -16.00
C VAL A 478 -7.75 19.30 -15.08
N CYS A 479 -7.08 19.02 -13.96
CA CYS A 479 -6.55 20.05 -13.08
C CYS A 479 -5.44 20.84 -13.79
N GLN A 480 -5.56 22.17 -13.80
CA GLN A 480 -4.57 23.09 -14.36
C GLN A 480 -3.48 23.45 -13.36
#